data_AF-A0A9N7KZ69-F1
#
_entry.id   AF-A0A9N7KZ69-F1
#
_cell.length_a   1.000
_cell.length_b   1.000
_cell.length_c   1.000
_cell.angle_alpha   90.00
_cell.angle_beta   90.00
_cell.angle_gamma   90.00
#
_symmetry.space_group_name_H-M   'P 1'
#
loop_
_entity.id
_entity.type
_entity.pdbx_description
1 polymer ?
#
loop_
_entity_poly.entity_id
_entity_poly.type
_entity_poly.pdbx_seq_one_letter_code
_entity_poly.pdbx_strand_id
1 'polypeptide(L)'
;MESRDIACLYKMKQRYGGYVKATSHAKAVRFRWHHMAGIKLVIKDVNSLIQNPVRYAQFKKVCSLYSIETISPIPLTYNSAYLSGLFDTDGSVYYNKKSMQVFITVFAQHKKVENY
;
A
#
# COMPACT_ATOMS: atom_id res chain seq x y z
N MET A 1 -10.49 -0.69 3.95
CA MET A 1 -10.31 -2.10 4.36
C MET A 1 -11.62 -2.62 4.88
N GLU A 2 -11.90 -3.89 4.63
CA GLU A 2 -13.05 -4.53 5.27
C GLU A 2 -12.81 -4.62 6.77
N SER A 3 -13.88 -4.81 7.55
CA SER A 3 -13.77 -4.98 8.99
C SER A 3 -12.87 -6.16 9.40
N ARG A 4 -12.73 -7.18 8.54
CA ARG A 4 -11.88 -8.35 8.76
C ARG A 4 -10.39 -8.01 8.86
N ASP A 5 -9.96 -6.93 8.19
CA ASP A 5 -8.55 -6.56 8.11
C ASP A 5 -8.12 -5.61 9.24
N ILE A 6 -8.99 -5.37 10.23
CA ILE A 6 -8.77 -4.37 11.28
C ILE A 6 -7.46 -4.58 12.06
N ALA A 7 -7.04 -5.84 12.24
CA ALA A 7 -5.78 -6.18 12.91
C ALA A 7 -4.56 -5.57 12.19
N CYS A 8 -4.57 -5.54 10.85
CA CYS A 8 -3.50 -4.91 10.07
C CYS A 8 -3.47 -3.38 10.32
N LEU A 9 -4.64 -2.72 10.38
CA LEU A 9 -4.71 -1.30 10.72
C LEU A 9 -4.19 -1.00 12.13
N TYR A 10 -4.39 -1.89 13.09
CA TYR A 10 -3.83 -1.72 14.44
C TYR A 10 -2.31 -1.90 14.48
N LYS A 11 -1.72 -2.77 13.66
CA LYS A 11 -0.26 -2.85 13.50
C LYS A 11 0.30 -1.54 12.93
N MET A 12 -0.38 -0.97 11.92
CA MET A 12 -0.02 0.35 11.40
C MET A 12 -0.15 1.44 12.46
N LYS A 13 -1.22 1.41 13.27
CA LYS A 13 -1.42 2.34 14.39
C LYS A 13 -0.30 2.24 15.42
N GLN A 14 0.12 1.03 15.77
CA GLN A 14 1.19 0.81 16.74
C GLN A 14 2.53 1.37 16.25
N ARG A 15 2.85 1.21 14.95
CA ARG A 15 4.11 1.70 14.38
C ARG A 15 4.10 3.20 14.07
N TYR A 16 3.01 3.71 13.51
CA TYR A 16 2.95 5.05 12.92
C TYR A 16 1.99 6.01 13.63
N GLY A 17 1.39 5.60 14.76
CA GLY A 17 0.36 6.37 15.47
C GLY A 17 -0.95 6.51 14.68
N GLY A 18 -1.72 7.56 14.93
CA GLY A 18 -2.99 7.81 14.22
C GLY A 18 -4.18 7.03 14.78
N TYR A 19 -5.25 6.93 13.98
CA TYR A 19 -6.55 6.42 14.44
C TYR A 19 -7.21 5.51 13.43
N VAL A 20 -7.83 4.44 13.93
CA VAL A 20 -8.71 3.55 13.18
C VAL A 20 -10.15 3.97 13.47
N LYS A 21 -10.92 4.28 12.42
CA LYS A 21 -12.34 4.66 12.55
C LYS A 21 -13.20 3.84 11.60
N ALA A 22 -14.38 3.45 12.07
CA ALA A 22 -15.41 2.88 11.20
C ALA A 22 -15.90 3.94 10.19
N THR A 23 -16.24 3.51 8.98
CA THR A 23 -16.90 4.37 8.01
C THR A 23 -18.42 4.32 8.23
N SER A 24 -19.08 5.48 8.29
CA SER A 24 -20.49 5.60 8.67
C SER A 24 -21.50 4.91 7.74
N HIS A 25 -21.10 4.47 6.55
CA HIS A 25 -22.00 3.94 5.52
C HIS A 25 -21.50 2.67 4.82
N ALA A 26 -20.45 2.02 5.35
CA ALA A 26 -19.91 0.78 4.79
C ALA A 26 -19.41 -0.13 5.90
N LYS A 27 -19.43 -1.46 5.69
CA LYS A 27 -18.75 -2.48 6.53
C LYS A 27 -17.22 -2.38 6.37
N ALA A 28 -16.69 -1.16 6.53
CA ALA A 28 -15.31 -0.83 6.28
C ALA A 28 -14.73 0.00 7.42
N VAL A 29 -13.42 -0.14 7.57
CA VAL A 29 -12.59 0.60 8.51
C VAL A 29 -11.55 1.40 7.73
N ARG A 30 -11.28 2.60 8.24
CA ARG A 30 -10.27 3.51 7.67
C ARG A 30 -9.26 3.87 8.74
N PHE A 31 -7.99 3.86 8.34
CA PHE A 31 -6.90 4.41 9.12
C PHE A 31 -6.61 5.85 8.70
N ARG A 32 -6.36 6.73 9.67
CA ARG A 32 -6.07 8.15 9.44
C ARG A 32 -4.87 8.60 10.27
N TRP A 33 -3.95 9.31 9.63
CA TRP A 33 -2.90 10.06 10.30
C TRP A 33 -3.34 11.51 10.51
N HIS A 34 -3.07 12.02 11.71
CA HIS A 34 -3.36 13.43 12.07
C HIS A 34 -2.13 14.15 12.64
N HIS A 35 -0.99 13.47 12.74
CA HIS A 35 0.24 14.04 13.32
C HIS A 35 1.39 13.87 12.33
N MET A 36 2.19 14.92 12.20
CA MET A 36 3.27 15.01 11.22
C MET A 36 4.37 13.96 11.44
N ALA A 37 4.66 13.60 12.70
CA ALA A 37 5.72 12.65 13.02
C ALA A 37 5.47 11.27 12.40
N GLY A 38 4.26 10.73 12.53
CA GLY A 38 3.88 9.45 11.91
C GLY A 38 3.91 9.50 10.39
N ILE A 39 3.50 10.62 9.78
CA ILE A 39 3.56 10.79 8.32
C ILE A 39 5.01 10.77 7.83
N LYS A 40 5.91 11.53 8.46
CA LYS A 40 7.34 11.54 8.10
C LYS A 40 7.98 10.17 8.29
N LEU A 41 7.60 9.44 9.33
CA LEU A 41 8.07 8.08 9.56
C LEU A 41 7.63 7.13 8.44
N VAL A 42 6.36 7.18 8.03
CA VAL A 42 5.86 6.38 6.90
C VAL A 42 6.61 6.73 5.61
N ILE A 43 6.77 8.03 5.31
CA ILE A 43 7.50 8.47 4.10
C ILE A 43 8.91 7.88 4.09
N LYS A 44 9.62 7.96 5.21
CA LYS A 44 10.97 7.38 5.34
C LYS A 44 10.97 5.87 5.12
N ASP A 45 10.04 5.15 5.75
CA ASP A 45 9.98 3.69 5.71
C ASP A 45 9.60 3.13 4.33
N VAL A 46 8.79 3.86 3.56
CA VAL A 46 8.37 3.41 2.21
C VAL A 46 9.24 3.98 1.09
N ASN A 47 10.16 4.91 1.41
CA ASN A 47 11.06 5.50 0.42
C ASN A 47 11.88 4.39 -0.24
N SER A 48 12.13 4.49 -1.54
CA SER A 48 12.70 3.43 -2.39
C SER A 48 11.87 2.14 -2.57
N LEU A 49 10.76 1.91 -1.83
CA LEU A 49 9.99 0.67 -1.95
C LEU A 49 8.85 0.75 -2.97
N ILE A 50 8.48 1.94 -3.45
CA ILE A 50 7.34 2.15 -4.35
C ILE A 50 7.73 1.83 -5.80
N GLN A 51 7.25 0.70 -6.31
CA GLN A 51 7.56 0.24 -7.67
C GLN A 51 6.65 0.82 -8.76
N ASN A 52 5.38 1.05 -8.44
CA ASN A 52 4.42 1.56 -9.42
C ASN A 52 4.80 2.99 -9.85
N PRO A 53 5.10 3.27 -11.13
CA PRO A 53 5.59 4.58 -11.57
C PRO A 53 4.62 5.74 -11.29
N VAL A 54 3.31 5.50 -11.44
CA VAL A 54 2.27 6.51 -11.15
C VAL A 54 2.25 6.84 -9.65
N ARG A 55 2.33 5.82 -8.79
CA ARG A 55 2.41 6.02 -7.33
C ARG A 55 3.72 6.66 -6.90
N TYR A 56 4.83 6.30 -7.55
CA TYR A 56 6.14 6.92 -7.30
C TYR A 56 6.13 8.41 -7.66
N ALA A 57 5.51 8.79 -8.78
CA ALA A 57 5.32 10.20 -9.15
C ALA A 57 4.49 10.97 -8.11
N GLN A 58 3.40 10.38 -7.61
CA GLN A 58 2.60 10.96 -6.51
C GLN A 58 3.41 11.08 -5.22
N PHE A 59 4.21 10.06 -4.90
CA PHE A 59 5.05 10.02 -3.71
C PHE A 59 6.16 11.09 -3.74
N LYS A 60 6.76 11.38 -4.90
CA LYS A 60 7.71 12.49 -5.05
C LYS A 60 7.11 13.83 -4.62
N LYS A 61 5.84 14.10 -4.96
CA LYS A 61 5.14 15.31 -4.53
C LYS A 61 4.98 15.37 -3.01
N VAL A 62 4.63 14.23 -2.39
CA VAL A 62 4.56 14.12 -0.93
C VAL A 62 5.93 14.37 -0.30
N CYS A 63 7.00 13.77 -0.81
CA CYS A 63 8.36 13.99 -0.33
C CYS A 63 8.76 15.47 -0.41
N SER A 64 8.44 16.14 -1.51
CA SER A 64 8.68 17.59 -1.69
C SER A 64 7.95 18.44 -0.65
N LEU A 65 6.71 18.11 -0.29
CA LEU A 65 5.93 18.85 0.73
C LEU A 65 6.56 18.78 2.12
N TYR A 66 7.30 17.71 2.42
CA TYR A 66 7.94 17.49 3.72
C TYR A 66 9.45 17.70 3.70
N SER A 67 10.00 18.22 2.60
CA SER A 67 11.44 18.43 2.39
C SER A 67 12.27 17.15 2.60
N ILE A 68 11.76 16.01 2.12
CA ILE A 68 12.42 14.71 2.15
C ILE A 68 12.91 14.38 0.74
N GLU A 69 14.15 13.93 0.61
CA GLU A 69 14.70 13.48 -0.67
C GLU A 69 14.06 12.15 -1.10
N THR A 70 13.63 12.05 -2.36
CA THR A 70 13.08 10.80 -2.89
C THR A 70 14.20 9.91 -3.42
N ILE A 71 14.19 8.64 -3.02
CA ILE A 71 15.17 7.64 -3.44
C ILE A 71 14.58 6.79 -4.57
N SER A 72 15.41 6.48 -5.57
CA SER A 72 15.03 5.60 -6.68
C SER A 72 14.51 4.24 -6.17
N PRO A 73 13.49 3.65 -6.82
CA PRO A 73 12.98 2.35 -6.41
C PRO A 73 14.06 1.27 -6.43
N ILE A 74 14.15 0.46 -5.38
CA ILE A 74 15.03 -0.70 -5.36
C ILE A 74 14.50 -1.78 -6.32
N PRO A 75 15.36 -2.58 -6.98
CA PRO A 75 14.90 -3.69 -7.81
C PRO A 75 14.06 -4.69 -7.02
N LEU A 76 13.04 -5.24 -7.66
CA LEU A 76 12.26 -6.34 -7.09
C LEU A 76 13.13 -7.58 -6.94
N THR A 77 13.08 -8.19 -5.76
CA THR A 77 13.69 -9.48 -5.47
C THR A 77 12.60 -10.48 -5.07
N TYR A 78 12.96 -11.76 -5.00
CA TYR A 78 12.05 -12.82 -4.53
C TYR A 78 11.46 -12.50 -3.14
N ASN A 79 12.24 -11.87 -2.25
CA ASN A 79 11.82 -11.51 -0.89
C ASN A 79 11.26 -10.07 -0.80
N SER A 80 10.72 -9.53 -1.89
CA SER A 80 10.23 -8.15 -1.92
C SER A 80 8.96 -7.98 -1.06
N ALA A 81 9.07 -7.17 0.01
CA ALA A 81 7.92 -6.71 0.79
C ALA A 81 6.86 -5.97 -0.05
N TYR A 82 7.28 -5.21 -1.09
CA TYR A 82 6.35 -4.53 -2.00
C TYR A 82 5.44 -5.53 -2.74
N LEU A 83 6.03 -6.54 -3.39
CA LEU A 83 5.30 -7.60 -4.08
C LEU A 83 4.35 -8.36 -3.14
N SER A 84 4.79 -8.68 -1.92
CA SER A 84 3.92 -9.30 -0.92
C SER A 84 2.73 -8.41 -0.57
N GLY A 85 2.94 -7.10 -0.38
CA GLY A 85 1.87 -6.16 -0.11
C GLY A 85 0.91 -5.97 -1.29
N LEU A 86 1.43 -5.95 -2.52
CA LEU A 86 0.62 -5.88 -3.74
C LEU A 86 -0.29 -7.11 -3.87
N PHE A 87 0.21 -8.29 -3.52
CA PHE A 87 -0.59 -9.51 -3.53
C PHE A 87 -1.62 -9.53 -2.39
N ASP A 88 -1.28 -9.02 -1.19
CA ASP A 88 -2.23 -8.90 -0.07
C ASP A 88 -3.39 -7.94 -0.39
N THR A 89 -3.14 -6.89 -1.21
CA THR A 89 -4.19 -5.93 -1.58
C THR A 89 -5.01 -6.35 -2.80
N ASP A 90 -4.36 -6.79 -3.88
CA ASP A 90 -4.99 -6.99 -5.20
C ASP A 90 -4.71 -8.38 -5.79
N GLY A 91 -4.16 -9.28 -4.99
CA GLY A 91 -3.91 -10.68 -5.35
C GLY A 91 -5.12 -11.57 -5.14
N SER A 92 -5.14 -12.70 -5.85
CA SER A 92 -6.11 -13.77 -5.61
C SER A 92 -5.49 -15.14 -5.83
N VAL A 93 -5.93 -16.10 -5.02
CA VAL A 93 -5.66 -17.52 -5.19
C VAL A 93 -7.00 -18.22 -5.37
N TYR A 94 -7.20 -18.82 -6.54
CA TYR A 94 -8.45 -19.46 -6.92
C TYR A 94 -8.20 -20.91 -7.33
N TYR A 95 -8.96 -21.86 -6.79
CA TYR A 95 -8.89 -23.26 -7.17
C TYR A 95 -10.16 -23.68 -7.93
N ASN A 96 -9.99 -24.11 -9.17
CA ASN A 96 -11.06 -24.64 -9.99
C ASN A 96 -11.16 -26.16 -9.80
N LYS A 97 -12.20 -26.59 -9.08
CA LYS A 97 -12.46 -28.02 -8.80
C LYS A 97 -12.78 -28.84 -10.06
N LYS A 98 -13.31 -28.23 -11.12
CA LYS A 98 -13.66 -28.95 -12.35
C LYS A 98 -12.44 -29.26 -13.20
N SER A 99 -11.51 -28.30 -13.31
CA SER A 99 -10.27 -28.48 -14.09
C SER A 99 -9.07 -28.93 -13.25
N MET A 100 -9.22 -29.02 -11.92
CA MET A 100 -8.14 -29.33 -10.97
C MET A 100 -6.97 -28.33 -11.04
N GLN A 101 -7.24 -27.08 -11.42
CA GLN A 101 -6.22 -26.03 -11.61
C GLN A 101 -6.26 -24.99 -10.50
N VAL A 102 -5.08 -24.52 -10.10
CA VAL A 102 -4.89 -23.36 -9.21
C VAL A 102 -4.47 -22.16 -10.04
N PHE A 103 -5.12 -21.03 -9.83
CA PHE A 103 -4.82 -19.74 -10.44
C PHE A 103 -4.33 -18.80 -9.35
N ILE A 104 -3.12 -18.27 -9.54
CA ILE A 104 -2.52 -17.26 -8.68
C ILE A 104 -2.39 -16.01 -9.53
N THR A 105 -3.11 -14.95 -9.19
CA THR A 105 -3.18 -13.74 -10.01
C THR A 105 -3.00 -12.50 -9.15
N VAL A 106 -2.52 -11.42 -9.76
CA VAL A 106 -2.44 -10.10 -9.15
C VAL A 106 -2.85 -9.07 -10.18
N PHE A 107 -3.72 -8.15 -9.80
CA PHE A 107 -4.22 -7.13 -10.71
C PHE A 107 -3.57 -5.78 -10.41
N ALA A 108 -3.06 -5.12 -11.45
CA ALA A 108 -2.52 -3.77 -11.33
C ALA A 108 -2.99 -2.93 -12.53
N GLN A 109 -3.62 -1.79 -12.26
CA GLN A 109 -3.98 -0.86 -13.32
C GLN A 109 -2.76 -0.05 -13.75
N HIS A 110 -2.40 -0.16 -15.03
CA HIS A 110 -1.42 0.71 -15.65
C HIS A 110 -2.13 1.94 -16.22
N LYS A 111 -2.15 3.04 -15.45
CA LYS A 111 -2.58 4.35 -15.98
C LYS A 111 -1.39 5.01 -16.67
N LYS A 112 -1.57 5.45 -17.92
CA LYS A 112 -0.55 6.27 -18.61
C LYS A 112 -0.25 7.49 -17.75
N VAL A 113 1.03 7.81 -17.59
CA VAL A 113 1.46 9.04 -16.93
C VAL A 113 1.23 10.18 -17.93
N GLU A 114 -0.03 10.59 -18.09
CA GLU A 114 -0.36 11.86 -18.74
C GLU A 114 -0.37 12.91 -17.62
N ASN A 115 0.71 13.68 -17.56
CA ASN A 115 0.89 14.93 -16.82
C ASN A 115 0.11 15.06 -15.50
N TYR A 116 0.71 14.59 -14.40
CA TYR A 116 0.34 15.00 -13.05
C TYR A 116 1.34 16.01 -12.49
#